data_AF-A0A0L0EW57-F1
#
_entry.id   AF-A0A0L0EW57-F1
#
_cell.length_a   1.000
_cell.length_b   1.000
_cell.length_c   1.000
_cell.angle_alpha   90.00
_cell.angle_beta   90.00
_cell.angle_gamma   90.00
#
_symmetry.space_group_name_H-M   'P 1'
#
loop_
_entity.id
_entity.type
_entity.pdbx_description
1 polymer ?
#
loop_
_entity_poly.entity_id
_entity_poly.type
_entity_poly.pdbx_seq_one_letter_code
_entity_poly.pdbx_strand_id
1 'polypeptide(L)'
;MHSRYFFTFIATLVSATVLANVVMLYISDDASDVITRFEQHWQQQADIILREAQLLDELERQLSDMDPEHQVRDYLPEQRAYNTNTDANVALHIVTMIAELDLSDAERKALDEVQRILSAPRQSTPDKSLDIAPLQLLENSFSQRHRRLDAALQSLRLGMEARIEETKRQHQAALTSVINKGSVEAWLLLSLVVILACAGAVVLRGQLRTIEERACLFDAIPDALLYCEYSGKITRVNHSCTELFGYSVQELLCMSVEDLIPARFSDLHSKERRNFTGRAQMRRKGQNGLNIIGVHKSGDEIPLDIAIARTALGKETYFVAVIRDLRHELQLQKKAEVDF
;
A
#
# COMPACT_ATOMS: atom_id res chain seq x y z
N MET A 1 21.80 25.52 3.56
CA MET A 1 20.42 25.40 3.01
C MET A 1 20.04 23.97 2.61
N HIS A 2 20.93 23.15 2.02
CA HIS A 2 20.60 21.80 1.55
C HIS A 2 20.17 20.78 2.62
N SER A 3 20.71 20.86 3.85
CA SER A 3 20.27 19.99 4.96
C SER A 3 18.78 20.16 5.31
N ARG A 4 18.24 21.39 5.27
CA ARG A 4 16.82 21.63 5.59
C ARG A 4 15.88 20.95 4.60
N TYR A 5 16.21 20.96 3.31
CA TYR A 5 15.40 20.32 2.26
C TYR A 5 15.42 18.79 2.35
N PHE A 6 16.56 18.20 2.72
CA PHE A 6 16.69 16.76 2.93
C PHE A 6 15.84 16.28 4.12
N PHE A 7 15.90 17.01 5.25
CA PHE A 7 15.07 16.69 6.42
C PHE A 7 13.59 16.88 6.17
N THR A 8 13.18 17.94 5.44
CA THR A 8 11.77 18.10 5.07
C THR A 8 11.29 16.98 4.15
N PHE A 9 12.15 16.50 3.24
CA PHE A 9 11.81 15.40 2.34
C PHE A 9 11.59 14.08 3.10
N ILE A 10 12.50 13.72 4.01
CA ILE A 10 12.31 12.54 4.87
C ILE A 10 11.05 12.67 5.73
N ALA A 11 10.81 13.85 6.31
CA ALA A 11 9.62 14.09 7.11
C ALA A 11 8.33 13.92 6.30
N THR A 12 8.29 14.41 5.04
CA THR A 12 7.14 14.19 4.16
C THR A 12 6.95 12.73 3.77
N LEU A 13 8.04 11.99 3.54
CA LEU A 13 7.97 10.57 3.21
C LEU A 13 7.41 9.76 4.39
N VAL A 14 7.95 9.97 5.59
CA VAL A 14 7.49 9.31 6.81
C VAL A 14 6.03 9.67 7.11
N SER A 15 5.66 10.95 6.99
CA SER A 15 4.27 11.37 7.21
C SER A 15 3.30 10.75 6.20
N ALA A 16 3.71 10.61 4.93
CA ALA A 16 2.90 9.95 3.92
C ALA A 16 2.75 8.44 4.19
N THR A 17 3.82 7.76 4.64
CA THR A 17 3.75 6.34 5.02
C THR A 17 2.85 6.12 6.24
N VAL A 18 2.93 6.99 7.25
CA VAL A 18 2.05 6.93 8.43
C VAL A 18 0.59 7.17 8.02
N LEU A 19 0.32 8.18 7.18
CA LEU A 19 -1.03 8.44 6.68
C LEU A 19 -1.57 7.24 5.88
N ALA A 20 -0.76 6.64 5.01
CA ALA A 20 -1.14 5.44 4.26
C ALA A 20 -1.47 4.26 5.18
N ASN A 21 -0.67 4.03 6.23
CA ASN A 21 -0.94 2.98 7.21
C ASN A 21 -2.21 3.24 8.02
N VAL A 22 -2.49 4.50 8.39
CA VAL A 22 -3.73 4.90 9.08
C VAL A 22 -4.95 4.68 8.18
N VAL A 23 -4.85 5.06 6.90
CA VAL A 23 -5.91 4.82 5.92
C VAL A 23 -6.13 3.32 5.72
N MET A 24 -5.06 2.52 5.63
CA MET A 24 -5.16 1.06 5.54
C MET A 24 -5.82 0.43 6.77
N LEU A 25 -5.50 0.92 7.97
CA LEU A 25 -6.15 0.50 9.22
C LEU A 25 -7.64 0.85 9.22
N TYR A 26 -8.01 2.05 8.78
CA TYR A 26 -9.40 2.48 8.70
C TYR A 26 -10.22 1.66 7.69
N ILE A 27 -9.65 1.40 6.50
CA ILE A 27 -10.27 0.54 5.48
C ILE A 27 -10.41 -0.89 6.00
N SER A 28 -9.41 -1.40 6.73
CA SER A 28 -9.46 -2.74 7.32
C SER A 28 -10.55 -2.85 8.39
N ASP A 29 -10.78 -1.80 9.17
CA ASP A 29 -11.82 -1.76 10.20
C ASP A 29 -13.21 -1.71 9.57
N ASP A 30 -13.42 -0.86 8.55
CA ASP A 30 -14.67 -0.80 7.80
C ASP A 30 -14.95 -2.12 7.05
N ALA A 31 -13.92 -2.75 6.48
CA ALA A 31 -14.03 -4.08 5.88
C ALA A 31 -14.39 -5.14 6.93
N SER A 32 -13.82 -5.08 8.13
CA SER A 32 -14.16 -5.99 9.23
C SER A 32 -15.62 -5.83 9.65
N ASP A 33 -16.11 -4.60 9.83
CA ASP A 33 -17.50 -4.32 10.18
C ASP A 33 -18.49 -4.78 9.10
N VAL A 34 -18.11 -4.66 7.82
CA VAL A 34 -18.90 -5.17 6.71
C VAL A 34 -18.91 -6.70 6.70
N ILE A 35 -17.77 -7.35 6.95
CA ILE A 35 -17.66 -8.82 7.04
C ILE A 35 -18.48 -9.35 8.22
N THR A 36 -18.41 -8.71 9.40
CA THR A 36 -19.18 -9.15 10.58
C THR A 36 -20.69 -8.99 10.37
N ARG A 37 -21.14 -7.86 9.81
CA ARG A 37 -22.55 -7.68 9.46
C ARG A 37 -23.02 -8.70 8.42
N PHE A 38 -22.16 -8.98 7.45
CA PHE A 38 -22.42 -10.01 6.44
C PHE A 38 -22.53 -11.41 7.07
N GLU A 39 -21.61 -11.78 7.95
CA GLU A 39 -21.60 -13.08 8.64
C GLU A 39 -22.84 -13.27 9.52
N GLN A 40 -23.27 -12.24 10.24
CA GLN A 40 -24.51 -12.27 11.01
C GLN A 40 -25.75 -12.46 10.12
N HIS A 41 -25.82 -11.73 9.01
CA HIS A 41 -26.92 -11.87 8.06
C HIS A 41 -26.94 -13.26 7.41
N TRP A 42 -25.76 -13.80 7.08
CA TRP A 42 -25.59 -15.16 6.55
C TRP A 42 -26.06 -16.22 7.54
N GLN A 43 -25.66 -16.13 8.82
CA GLN A 43 -26.10 -17.07 9.85
C GLN A 43 -27.63 -17.08 9.97
N GLN A 44 -28.25 -15.90 9.98
CA GLN A 44 -29.70 -15.78 10.06
C GLN A 44 -30.40 -16.40 8.83
N GLN A 45 -29.89 -16.16 7.62
CA GLN A 45 -30.45 -16.74 6.38
C GLN A 45 -30.26 -18.26 6.31
N ALA A 46 -29.11 -18.77 6.75
CA ALA A 46 -28.81 -20.20 6.75
C ALA A 46 -29.76 -21.00 7.67
N ASP A 47 -30.06 -20.46 8.85
CA ASP A 47 -31.01 -21.09 9.79
C ASP A 47 -32.43 -21.15 9.22
N ILE A 48 -32.85 -20.09 8.51
CA ILE A 48 -34.15 -20.04 7.83
C ILE A 48 -34.19 -21.10 6.72
N ILE A 49 -33.20 -21.11 5.82
CA ILE A 49 -33.13 -22.07 4.70
C ILE A 49 -33.10 -23.52 5.20
N LEU A 50 -32.33 -23.80 6.26
CA LEU A 50 -32.26 -25.15 6.84
C LEU A 50 -33.61 -25.57 7.41
N ARG A 51 -34.31 -24.66 8.09
CA ARG A 51 -35.64 -24.92 8.64
C ARG A 51 -36.70 -25.10 7.55
N GLU A 52 -36.66 -24.29 6.50
CA GLU A 52 -37.53 -24.42 5.31
C GLU A 52 -37.36 -25.80 4.66
N ALA A 53 -36.11 -26.23 4.43
CA ALA A 53 -35.79 -27.53 3.85
C ALA A 53 -36.23 -28.71 4.75
N GLN A 54 -36.04 -28.61 6.07
CA GLN A 54 -36.48 -29.63 7.02
C GLN A 54 -38.00 -29.78 7.08
N LEU A 55 -38.74 -28.66 7.05
CA LEU A 55 -40.20 -28.69 7.04
C LEU A 55 -40.75 -29.29 5.76
N LEU A 56 -40.11 -29.02 4.62
CA LEU A 56 -40.50 -29.61 3.34
C LEU A 56 -40.20 -31.12 3.30
N ASP A 57 -39.01 -31.54 3.75
CA ASP A 57 -38.64 -32.97 3.80
C ASP A 57 -39.56 -33.76 4.74
N GLU A 58 -39.89 -33.20 5.92
CA GLU A 58 -40.84 -33.83 6.83
C GLU A 58 -42.26 -33.87 6.24
N LEU A 59 -42.69 -32.83 5.53
CA LEU A 59 -43.97 -32.84 4.82
C LEU A 59 -44.00 -33.92 3.73
N GLU A 60 -42.97 -34.00 2.89
CA GLU A 60 -42.85 -35.03 1.84
C GLU A 60 -42.85 -36.44 2.44
N ARG A 61 -42.13 -36.64 3.55
CA ARG A 61 -42.09 -37.92 4.27
C ARG A 61 -43.46 -38.33 4.80
N GLN A 62 -44.16 -37.42 5.48
CA GLN A 62 -45.51 -37.68 6.03
C GLN A 62 -46.54 -37.95 4.91
N LEU A 63 -46.37 -37.32 3.75
CA LEU A 63 -47.25 -37.51 2.59
C LEU A 63 -46.90 -38.78 1.80
N SER A 64 -45.64 -39.20 1.77
CA SER A 64 -45.19 -40.45 1.13
C SER A 64 -45.75 -41.70 1.81
N ASP A 65 -45.87 -41.66 3.15
CA ASP A 65 -46.52 -42.72 3.93
C ASP A 65 -48.04 -42.85 3.64
N MET A 66 -48.64 -41.90 2.92
CA MET A 66 -50.04 -41.89 2.51
C MET A 66 -50.28 -42.44 1.08
N ASP A 67 -49.48 -43.40 0.62
CA ASP A 67 -49.55 -44.03 -0.71
C ASP A 67 -50.99 -44.43 -1.12
N PRO A 68 -51.44 -44.17 -2.37
CA PRO A 68 -52.74 -44.63 -2.88
C PRO A 68 -53.01 -46.13 -2.66
N GLU A 69 -52.00 -47.00 -2.71
CA GLU A 69 -52.19 -48.44 -2.42
C GLU A 69 -52.58 -48.68 -0.95
N HIS A 70 -51.99 -47.93 -0.01
CA HIS A 70 -52.34 -47.99 1.41
C HIS A 70 -53.74 -47.42 1.66
N GLN A 71 -54.11 -46.33 0.99
CA GLN A 71 -55.43 -45.71 1.14
C GLN A 71 -56.56 -46.59 0.61
N VAL A 72 -56.36 -47.33 -0.48
CA VAL A 72 -57.37 -48.27 -1.02
C VAL A 72 -57.47 -49.52 -0.13
N ARG A 73 -56.34 -49.97 0.44
CA ARG A 73 -56.26 -51.14 1.32
C ARG A 73 -56.99 -50.94 2.65
N ASP A 74 -57.06 -49.72 3.16
CA ASP A 74 -57.86 -49.35 4.35
C ASP A 74 -59.38 -49.53 4.15
N TYR A 75 -59.87 -49.64 2.91
CA TYR A 75 -61.27 -49.94 2.60
C TYR A 75 -61.56 -51.46 2.47
N LEU A 76 -60.54 -52.33 2.60
CA LEU A 76 -60.73 -53.78 2.63
C LEU A 76 -61.10 -54.25 4.06
N PRO A 77 -62.01 -55.23 4.24
CA PRO A 77 -62.62 -55.52 5.54
C PRO A 77 -61.71 -56.17 6.59
N GLU A 78 -60.44 -56.45 6.30
CA GLU A 78 -59.56 -57.20 7.19
C GLU A 78 -58.32 -56.43 7.64
N GLN A 79 -58.38 -56.08 8.93
CA GLN A 79 -57.30 -55.88 9.90
C GLN A 79 -56.50 -54.56 9.89
N ARG A 80 -56.68 -53.91 11.06
CA ARG A 80 -56.05 -52.72 11.64
C ARG A 80 -56.59 -51.39 11.11
N ALA A 81 -57.42 -50.75 11.94
CA ALA A 81 -57.64 -49.33 11.90
C ALA A 81 -56.29 -48.62 12.12
N TYR A 82 -55.55 -48.39 11.05
CA TYR A 82 -54.46 -47.43 11.08
C TYR A 82 -55.08 -46.09 11.45
N ASN A 83 -54.48 -45.37 12.40
CA ASN A 83 -55.04 -44.14 12.95
C ASN A 83 -54.76 -42.97 11.98
N THR A 84 -55.24 -43.11 10.75
CA THR A 84 -54.92 -42.25 9.59
C THR A 84 -55.38 -40.80 9.75
N ASN A 85 -56.16 -40.49 10.79
CA ASN A 85 -56.51 -39.14 11.20
C ASN A 85 -55.37 -38.43 11.95
N THR A 86 -54.46 -39.18 12.58
CA THR A 86 -53.30 -38.62 13.31
C THR A 86 -52.27 -38.07 12.32
N ASP A 87 -51.96 -38.84 11.28
CA ASP A 87 -50.95 -38.49 10.27
C ASP A 87 -51.39 -37.28 9.42
N ALA A 88 -52.68 -37.19 9.08
CA ALA A 88 -53.26 -36.03 8.38
C ALA A 88 -53.21 -34.74 9.22
N ASN A 89 -53.41 -34.84 10.54
CA ASN A 89 -53.31 -33.69 11.44
C ASN A 89 -51.86 -33.23 11.62
N VAL A 90 -50.90 -34.16 11.63
CA VAL A 90 -49.45 -33.84 11.65
C VAL A 90 -49.05 -33.13 10.36
N ALA A 91 -49.45 -33.64 9.19
CA ALA A 91 -49.20 -32.99 7.90
C ALA A 91 -49.83 -31.59 7.82
N LEU A 92 -51.07 -31.41 8.31
CA LEU A 92 -51.75 -30.10 8.34
C LEU A 92 -51.04 -29.11 9.29
N HIS A 93 -50.47 -29.59 10.40
CA HIS A 93 -49.66 -28.77 11.29
C HIS A 93 -48.37 -28.32 10.62
N ILE A 94 -47.69 -29.19 9.87
CA ILE A 94 -46.49 -28.84 9.09
C ILE A 94 -46.82 -27.83 7.99
N VAL A 95 -47.94 -27.99 7.28
CA VAL A 95 -48.44 -27.01 6.30
C VAL A 95 -48.67 -25.65 6.95
N THR A 96 -49.21 -25.61 8.17
CA THR A 96 -49.41 -24.37 8.92
C THR A 96 -48.07 -23.71 9.28
N MET A 97 -47.06 -24.50 9.68
CA MET A 97 -45.71 -23.99 9.93
C MET A 97 -45.04 -23.46 8.65
N ILE A 98 -45.28 -24.10 7.50
CA ILE A 98 -44.77 -23.61 6.20
C ILE A 98 -45.50 -22.33 5.78
N ALA A 99 -46.79 -22.19 6.10
CA ALA A 99 -47.58 -20.99 5.78
C ALA A 99 -47.13 -19.72 6.55
N GLU A 100 -46.38 -19.89 7.64
CA GLU A 100 -45.77 -18.79 8.40
C GLU A 100 -44.45 -18.29 7.77
N LEU A 101 -43.93 -18.97 6.75
CA LEU A 101 -42.74 -18.57 6.01
C LEU A 101 -43.03 -17.45 4.98
N ASP A 102 -41.99 -16.76 4.54
CA ASP A 102 -42.07 -15.73 3.49
C ASP A 102 -42.15 -16.38 2.09
N LEU A 103 -43.34 -16.85 1.74
CA LEU A 103 -43.64 -17.59 0.51
C LEU A 103 -43.96 -16.63 -0.65
N SER A 104 -43.45 -16.95 -1.83
CA SER A 104 -43.88 -16.33 -3.09
C SER A 104 -45.33 -16.67 -3.44
N ASP A 105 -45.95 -15.87 -4.30
CA ASP A 105 -47.32 -16.10 -4.78
C ASP A 105 -47.53 -17.48 -5.42
N ALA A 106 -46.48 -18.06 -6.01
CA ALA A 106 -46.51 -19.39 -6.61
C ALA A 106 -46.46 -20.50 -5.54
N GLU A 107 -45.55 -20.38 -4.58
CA GLU A 107 -45.42 -21.33 -3.45
C GLU A 107 -46.66 -21.31 -2.56
N ARG A 108 -47.24 -20.13 -2.33
CA ARG A 108 -48.48 -19.99 -1.55
C ARG A 108 -49.66 -20.68 -2.21
N LYS A 109 -49.81 -20.55 -3.54
CA LYS A 109 -50.84 -21.28 -4.31
C LYS A 109 -50.64 -22.79 -4.26
N ALA A 110 -49.39 -23.26 -4.28
CA ALA A 110 -49.07 -24.66 -4.15
C ALA A 110 -49.40 -25.18 -2.75
N LEU A 111 -49.05 -24.43 -1.71
CA LEU A 111 -49.36 -24.77 -0.32
C LEU A 111 -50.87 -24.79 -0.06
N ASP A 112 -51.61 -23.83 -0.62
CA ASP A 112 -53.07 -23.79 -0.56
C ASP A 112 -53.71 -25.01 -1.23
N GLU A 113 -53.11 -25.53 -2.31
CA GLU A 113 -53.54 -26.77 -2.96
C GLU A 113 -53.28 -27.99 -2.07
N VAL A 114 -52.09 -28.09 -1.45
CA VAL A 114 -51.75 -29.14 -0.47
C VAL A 114 -52.73 -29.11 0.71
N GLN A 115 -52.98 -27.93 1.27
CA GLN A 115 -53.92 -27.75 2.38
C GLN A 115 -55.34 -28.17 1.98
N ARG A 116 -55.79 -27.81 0.78
CA ARG A 116 -57.11 -28.18 0.26
C ARG A 116 -57.26 -29.69 0.09
N ILE A 117 -56.20 -30.36 -0.38
CA ILE A 117 -56.16 -31.82 -0.54
C ILE A 117 -56.22 -32.53 0.82
N LEU A 118 -55.46 -32.04 1.81
CA LEU A 118 -55.41 -32.60 3.16
C LEU A 118 -56.70 -32.36 3.97
N SER A 119 -57.35 -31.21 3.75
CA SER A 119 -58.58 -30.83 4.48
C SER A 119 -59.86 -31.40 3.86
N ALA A 120 -59.78 -32.03 2.69
CA ALA A 120 -60.95 -32.58 2.01
C ALA A 120 -61.50 -33.79 2.79
N PRO A 121 -62.83 -33.88 3.05
CA PRO A 121 -63.40 -34.98 3.80
C PRO A 121 -63.10 -36.32 3.12
N ARG A 122 -62.47 -37.24 3.87
CA ARG A 122 -62.32 -38.62 3.43
C ARG A 122 -63.72 -39.23 3.39
N GLN A 123 -64.18 -39.67 2.22
CA GLN A 123 -65.52 -40.22 2.07
C GLN A 123 -65.71 -41.38 3.05
N SER A 124 -66.70 -41.26 3.93
CA SER A 124 -67.08 -42.30 4.86
C SER A 124 -67.51 -43.55 4.08
N THR A 125 -66.83 -44.67 4.35
CA THR A 125 -67.13 -46.07 3.96
C THR A 125 -68.20 -46.24 2.88
N PRO A 126 -67.85 -46.73 1.67
CA PRO A 126 -68.84 -47.16 0.70
C PRO A 126 -69.73 -48.25 1.32
N ASP A 127 -71.03 -48.20 1.03
CA ASP A 127 -72.00 -49.21 1.47
C ASP A 127 -71.52 -50.62 1.07
N LYS A 128 -71.69 -51.61 1.96
CA LYS A 128 -71.04 -52.94 1.91
C LYS A 128 -71.50 -53.85 0.76
N SER A 129 -72.08 -53.32 -0.31
CA SER A 129 -72.66 -54.06 -1.42
C SER A 129 -72.14 -53.66 -2.80
N LEU A 130 -70.98 -53.01 -2.90
CA LEU A 130 -70.50 -52.44 -4.18
C LEU A 130 -69.72 -53.47 -5.03
N ASP A 131 -70.15 -53.58 -6.31
CA ASP A 131 -69.47 -54.25 -7.43
C ASP A 131 -68.02 -53.75 -7.64
N ILE A 132 -67.26 -54.29 -8.60
CA ILE A 132 -65.83 -53.97 -8.84
C ILE A 132 -65.61 -52.60 -9.52
N ALA A 133 -66.59 -52.08 -10.27
CA ALA A 133 -66.52 -50.79 -11.00
C ALA A 133 -66.28 -49.51 -10.14
N PRO A 134 -66.83 -49.38 -8.92
CA PRO A 134 -66.57 -48.29 -7.96
C PRO A 134 -65.13 -48.28 -7.42
N LEU A 135 -64.46 -49.43 -7.31
CA LEU A 135 -63.06 -49.50 -6.85
C LEU A 135 -62.10 -48.89 -7.88
N GLN A 136 -62.31 -49.13 -9.17
CA GLN A 136 -61.53 -48.50 -10.24
C GLN A 136 -61.74 -46.97 -10.29
N LEU A 137 -62.97 -46.49 -10.01
CA LEU A 137 -63.26 -45.06 -9.91
C LEU A 137 -62.58 -44.42 -8.70
N LEU A 138 -62.57 -45.11 -7.55
CA LEU A 138 -61.82 -44.70 -6.34
C LEU A 138 -60.32 -44.64 -6.60
N GLU A 139 -59.73 -45.70 -7.16
CA GLU A 139 -58.30 -45.79 -7.50
C GLU A 139 -57.86 -44.68 -8.48
N ASN A 140 -58.69 -44.39 -9.50
CA ASN A 140 -58.45 -43.27 -10.42
C ASN A 140 -58.52 -41.90 -9.71
N SER A 141 -59.46 -41.73 -8.77
CA SER A 141 -59.60 -40.48 -8.00
C SER A 141 -58.43 -40.25 -7.04
N PHE A 142 -57.95 -41.30 -6.37
CA PHE A 142 -56.75 -41.25 -5.52
C PHE A 142 -55.50 -40.97 -6.34
N SER A 143 -55.34 -41.66 -7.47
CA SER A 143 -54.23 -41.43 -8.41
C SER A 143 -54.22 -40.02 -8.99
N GLN A 144 -55.39 -39.41 -9.22
CA GLN A 144 -55.48 -38.02 -9.66
C GLN A 144 -55.15 -37.03 -8.53
N ARG A 145 -55.57 -37.32 -7.30
CA ARG A 145 -55.27 -36.51 -6.11
C ARG A 145 -53.77 -36.55 -5.77
N HIS A 146 -53.15 -37.73 -5.84
CA HIS A 146 -51.71 -37.91 -5.63
C HIS A 146 -50.88 -37.15 -6.68
N ARG A 147 -51.23 -37.27 -7.97
CA ARG A 147 -50.56 -36.49 -9.04
C ARG A 147 -50.63 -34.96 -8.84
N ARG A 148 -51.75 -34.44 -8.32
CA ARG A 148 -51.88 -33.00 -8.00
C ARG A 148 -51.04 -32.60 -6.79
N LEU A 149 -50.97 -33.48 -5.79
CA LEU A 149 -50.14 -33.30 -4.60
C LEU A 149 -48.65 -33.28 -4.98
N ASP A 150 -48.19 -34.23 -5.81
CA ASP A 150 -46.81 -34.29 -6.30
C ASP A 150 -46.44 -33.04 -7.09
N ALA A 151 -47.33 -32.57 -7.96
CA ALA A 151 -47.11 -31.35 -8.72
C ALA A 151 -47.01 -30.10 -7.82
N ALA A 152 -47.81 -30.05 -6.74
CA ALA A 152 -47.76 -28.96 -5.77
C ALA A 152 -46.46 -28.99 -4.96
N LEU A 153 -46.05 -30.15 -4.44
CA LEU A 153 -44.78 -30.33 -3.73
C LEU A 153 -43.59 -29.98 -4.62
N GLN A 154 -43.59 -30.45 -5.87
CA GLN A 154 -42.53 -30.15 -6.82
C GLN A 154 -42.43 -28.65 -7.12
N SER A 155 -43.58 -27.94 -7.22
CA SER A 155 -43.57 -26.50 -7.41
C SER A 155 -43.04 -25.73 -6.20
N LEU A 156 -43.35 -26.20 -4.98
CA LEU A 156 -42.84 -25.63 -3.74
C LEU A 156 -41.32 -25.84 -3.63
N ARG A 157 -40.84 -27.04 -3.94
CA ARG A 157 -39.42 -27.39 -3.99
C ARG A 157 -38.65 -26.52 -4.97
N LEU A 158 -39.15 -26.39 -6.20
CA LEU A 158 -38.50 -25.56 -7.22
C LEU A 158 -38.47 -24.08 -6.82
N GLY A 159 -39.52 -23.59 -6.13
CA GLY A 159 -39.56 -22.25 -5.57
C GLY A 159 -38.48 -22.02 -4.51
N MET A 160 -38.37 -22.95 -3.55
CA MET A 160 -37.36 -22.90 -2.50
C MET A 160 -35.94 -23.01 -3.06
N GLU A 161 -35.68 -23.95 -3.98
CA GLU A 161 -34.37 -24.09 -4.65
C GLU A 161 -33.97 -22.81 -5.40
N ALA A 162 -34.93 -22.16 -6.08
CA ALA A 162 -34.68 -20.91 -6.79
C ALA A 162 -34.36 -19.75 -5.83
N ARG A 163 -35.07 -19.64 -4.69
CA ARG A 163 -34.78 -18.64 -3.64
C ARG A 163 -33.39 -18.84 -3.04
N ILE A 164 -33.01 -20.09 -2.77
CA ILE A 164 -31.67 -20.43 -2.25
C ILE A 164 -30.58 -20.02 -3.25
N GLU A 165 -30.75 -20.36 -4.53
CA GLU A 165 -29.73 -20.05 -5.55
C GLU A 165 -29.64 -18.55 -5.86
N GLU A 166 -30.75 -17.83 -5.84
CA GLU A 166 -30.78 -16.37 -5.98
C GLU A 166 -30.08 -15.69 -4.79
N THR A 167 -30.40 -16.14 -3.58
CA THR A 167 -29.74 -15.68 -2.35
C THR A 167 -28.24 -15.90 -2.45
N LYS A 168 -27.79 -17.11 -2.81
CA LYS A 168 -26.37 -17.44 -3.01
C LYS A 168 -25.69 -16.55 -4.05
N ARG A 169 -26.34 -16.25 -5.17
CA ARG A 169 -25.81 -15.33 -6.20
C ARG A 169 -25.63 -13.92 -5.66
N GLN A 170 -26.63 -13.40 -4.95
CA GLN A 170 -26.54 -12.07 -4.32
C GLN A 170 -25.39 -12.02 -3.30
N HIS A 171 -25.19 -13.10 -2.53
CA HIS A 171 -24.07 -13.22 -1.59
C HIS A 171 -22.70 -13.23 -2.30
N GLN A 172 -22.55 -13.97 -3.40
CA GLN A 172 -21.31 -13.96 -4.19
C GLN A 172 -21.01 -12.59 -4.81
N ALA A 173 -22.03 -11.88 -5.29
CA ALA A 173 -21.89 -10.53 -5.82
C ALA A 173 -21.45 -9.53 -4.73
N ALA A 174 -22.02 -9.63 -3.52
CA ALA A 174 -21.64 -8.79 -2.40
C ALA A 174 -20.16 -9.00 -2.01
N LEU A 175 -19.73 -10.25 -1.82
CA LEU A 175 -18.35 -10.58 -1.47
C LEU A 175 -17.34 -10.08 -2.50
N THR A 176 -17.61 -10.30 -3.79
CA THR A 176 -16.72 -9.83 -4.86
C THR A 176 -16.63 -8.31 -4.91
N SER A 177 -17.71 -7.59 -4.60
CA SER A 177 -17.69 -6.12 -4.52
C SER A 177 -16.83 -5.58 -3.37
N VAL A 178 -16.84 -6.24 -2.21
CA VAL A 178 -16.03 -5.87 -1.04
C VAL A 178 -14.54 -6.14 -1.32
N ILE A 179 -14.21 -7.31 -1.87
CA ILE A 179 -12.84 -7.70 -2.22
C ILE A 179 -12.25 -6.75 -3.26
N ASN A 180 -13.00 -6.42 -4.31
CA ASN A 180 -12.50 -5.54 -5.36
C ASN A 180 -12.28 -4.10 -4.87
N LYS A 181 -13.16 -3.55 -4.02
CA LYS A 181 -12.98 -2.20 -3.45
C LYS A 181 -11.71 -2.11 -2.59
N GLY A 182 -11.52 -3.03 -1.64
CA GLY A 182 -10.33 -3.04 -0.78
C GLY A 182 -9.02 -3.24 -1.55
N SER A 183 -9.06 -4.01 -2.65
CA SER A 183 -7.89 -4.20 -3.52
C SER A 183 -7.46 -2.90 -4.22
N VAL A 184 -8.39 -2.14 -4.80
CA VAL A 184 -8.07 -0.91 -5.54
C VAL A 184 -7.41 0.14 -4.66
N GLU A 185 -7.92 0.32 -3.43
CA GLU A 185 -7.38 1.31 -2.48
C GLU A 185 -5.95 0.95 -2.04
N ALA A 186 -5.68 -0.34 -1.80
CA ALA A 186 -4.34 -0.82 -1.48
C ALA A 186 -3.35 -0.58 -2.63
N TRP A 187 -3.74 -0.83 -3.88
CA TRP A 187 -2.90 -0.56 -5.06
C TRP A 187 -2.63 0.93 -5.25
N LEU A 188 -3.61 1.80 -5.01
CA LEU A 188 -3.43 3.26 -5.08
C LEU A 188 -2.44 3.75 -4.04
N LEU A 189 -2.56 3.31 -2.79
CA LEU A 189 -1.62 3.67 -1.72
C LEU A 189 -0.20 3.19 -2.01
N LEU A 190 -0.05 1.95 -2.48
CA LEU A 190 1.25 1.40 -2.87
C LEU A 190 1.90 2.24 -3.98
N SER A 191 1.11 2.63 -4.99
CA SER A 191 1.60 3.47 -6.10
C SER A 191 2.08 4.84 -5.61
N LEU A 192 1.35 5.46 -4.66
CA LEU A 192 1.72 6.75 -4.08
C LEU A 192 3.06 6.66 -3.32
N VAL A 193 3.25 5.60 -2.52
CA VAL A 193 4.50 5.36 -1.79
C VAL A 193 5.67 5.20 -2.76
N VAL A 194 5.49 4.43 -3.85
CA VAL A 194 6.52 4.24 -4.88
C VAL A 194 6.85 5.55 -5.59
N ILE A 195 5.85 6.35 -5.96
CA ILE A 195 6.05 7.66 -6.61
C ILE A 195 6.87 8.60 -5.71
N LEU A 196 6.52 8.69 -4.42
CA LEU A 196 7.24 9.52 -3.46
C LEU A 196 8.69 9.03 -3.27
N ALA A 197 8.92 7.72 -3.19
CA ALA A 197 10.26 7.14 -3.11
C ALA A 197 11.11 7.46 -4.36
N CYS A 198 10.53 7.30 -5.56
CA CYS A 198 11.20 7.64 -6.82
C CYS A 198 11.52 9.13 -6.92
N ALA A 199 10.59 10.01 -6.55
CA ALA A 199 10.82 11.45 -6.53
C ALA A 199 11.99 11.81 -5.58
N GLY A 200 12.05 11.16 -4.41
CA GLY A 200 13.16 11.31 -3.47
C GLY A 200 14.51 10.91 -4.05
N ALA A 201 14.56 9.75 -4.70
CA ALA A 201 15.78 9.26 -5.32
C ALA A 201 16.31 10.21 -6.40
N VAL A 202 15.42 10.83 -7.20
CA VAL A 202 15.80 11.81 -8.22
C VAL A 202 16.39 13.07 -7.59
N VAL A 203 15.75 13.62 -6.55
CA VAL A 203 16.26 14.80 -5.84
C VAL A 203 17.63 14.53 -5.19
N LEU A 204 17.80 13.36 -4.57
CA LEU A 204 19.06 12.99 -3.92
C LEU A 204 20.21 12.84 -4.93
N ARG A 205 19.94 12.22 -6.09
CA ARG A 205 20.90 12.14 -7.21
C ARG A 205 21.29 13.53 -7.73
N GLY A 206 20.32 14.44 -7.83
CA GLY A 206 20.58 15.82 -8.21
C GLY A 206 21.55 16.53 -7.26
N GLN A 207 21.38 16.34 -5.95
CA GLN A 207 22.29 16.93 -4.96
C GLN A 207 23.71 16.36 -5.02
N LEU A 208 23.85 15.03 -5.20
CA LEU A 208 25.16 14.40 -5.34
C LEU A 208 25.95 14.95 -6.54
N ARG A 209 25.30 15.11 -7.69
CA ARG A 209 25.94 15.71 -8.89
C ARG A 209 26.47 17.12 -8.61
N THR A 210 25.71 17.96 -7.92
CA THR A 210 26.16 19.34 -7.63
C THR A 210 27.38 19.40 -6.69
N ILE A 211 27.58 18.38 -5.84
CA ILE A 211 28.75 18.29 -4.96
C ILE A 211 29.98 17.86 -5.79
N GLU A 212 29.83 16.85 -6.65
CA GLU A 212 30.89 16.39 -7.55
C GLU A 212 31.32 17.47 -8.53
N GLU A 213 30.37 18.19 -9.14
CA GLU A 213 30.66 19.31 -10.05
C GLU A 213 31.49 20.40 -9.37
N ARG A 214 31.17 20.76 -8.12
CA ARG A 214 31.93 21.77 -7.36
C ARG A 214 33.33 21.29 -6.98
N ALA A 215 33.49 20.01 -6.66
CA ALA A 215 34.80 19.42 -6.39
C ALA A 215 35.66 19.41 -7.67
N CYS A 216 35.07 18.97 -8.79
CA CYS A 216 35.73 18.95 -10.09
C CYS A 216 36.15 20.36 -10.54
N LEU A 217 35.27 21.37 -10.43
CA LEU A 217 35.63 22.75 -10.75
C LEU A 217 36.73 23.31 -9.85
N PHE A 218 36.77 22.92 -8.58
CA PHE A 218 37.82 23.35 -7.65
C PHE A 218 39.19 22.76 -8.03
N ASP A 219 39.22 21.50 -8.46
CA ASP A 219 40.45 20.82 -8.90
C ASP A 219 40.87 21.15 -10.33
N ALA A 220 39.93 21.56 -11.19
CA ALA A 220 40.22 21.93 -12.58
C ALA A 220 40.79 23.35 -12.76
N ILE A 221 40.79 24.19 -11.71
CA ILE A 221 41.37 25.53 -11.78
C ILE A 221 42.91 25.41 -11.81
N PRO A 222 43.60 26.01 -12.80
CA PRO A 222 45.05 25.87 -12.96
C PRO A 222 45.87 26.66 -11.93
N ASP A 223 45.28 27.69 -11.32
CA ASP A 223 45.91 28.42 -10.22
C ASP A 223 45.77 27.60 -8.91
N ALA A 224 46.78 27.67 -8.05
CA ALA A 224 46.77 26.99 -6.77
C ALA A 224 45.74 27.64 -5.82
N LEU A 225 44.79 26.85 -5.31
CA LEU A 225 43.72 27.30 -4.43
C LEU A 225 43.84 26.67 -3.06
N LEU A 226 43.83 27.53 -2.04
CA LEU A 226 43.98 27.13 -0.64
C LEU A 226 42.92 27.79 0.23
N TYR A 227 42.33 26.99 1.13
CA TYR A 227 41.48 27.46 2.22
C TYR A 227 42.20 27.22 3.55
N CYS A 228 42.18 28.22 4.43
CA CYS A 228 42.61 28.06 5.80
C CYS A 228 41.67 28.71 6.80
N GLU A 229 41.66 28.16 8.01
CA GLU A 229 40.94 28.73 9.16
C GLU A 229 41.59 30.02 9.64
N TYR A 230 40.90 30.74 10.54
CA TYR A 230 41.45 31.90 11.23
C TYR A 230 42.80 31.63 11.91
N SER A 231 43.00 30.40 12.42
CA SER A 231 44.24 29.94 13.05
C SER A 231 45.42 29.90 12.07
N GLY A 232 45.17 29.73 10.76
CA GLY A 232 46.16 29.46 9.73
C GLY A 232 46.21 28.02 9.26
N LYS A 233 45.53 27.10 9.97
CA LYS A 233 45.44 25.70 9.58
C LYS A 233 44.77 25.54 8.23
N ILE A 234 45.41 24.81 7.33
CA ILE A 234 44.90 24.54 5.99
C ILE A 234 43.76 23.52 6.09
N THR A 235 42.63 23.81 5.45
CA THR A 235 41.44 22.96 5.48
C THR A 235 41.04 22.38 4.15
N ARG A 236 41.39 23.03 3.03
CA ARG A 236 41.24 22.50 1.66
C ARG A 236 42.32 23.06 0.75
N VAL A 237 42.75 22.23 -0.20
CA VAL A 237 43.68 22.58 -1.27
C VAL A 237 43.23 21.89 -2.57
N ASN A 238 43.45 22.52 -3.72
CA ASN A 238 43.24 21.88 -5.02
C ASN A 238 44.50 21.13 -5.49
N HIS A 239 44.39 20.42 -6.62
CA HIS A 239 45.54 19.71 -7.20
C HIS A 239 46.72 20.65 -7.54
N SER A 240 46.47 21.82 -8.10
CA SER A 240 47.52 22.79 -8.44
C SER A 240 48.33 23.27 -7.21
N CYS A 241 47.74 23.31 -6.01
CA CYS A 241 48.51 23.54 -4.77
C CYS A 241 49.55 22.44 -4.51
N THR A 242 49.21 21.18 -4.78
CA THR A 242 50.13 20.06 -4.58
C THR A 242 51.29 20.12 -5.57
N GLU A 243 51.02 20.48 -6.83
CA GLU A 243 52.04 20.67 -7.86
C GLU A 243 52.95 21.87 -7.56
N LEU A 244 52.38 22.96 -7.04
CA LEU A 244 53.12 24.19 -6.75
C LEU A 244 54.09 24.03 -5.58
N PHE A 245 53.67 23.39 -4.48
CA PHE A 245 54.47 23.28 -3.26
C PHE A 245 55.15 21.92 -3.06
N GLY A 246 54.77 20.89 -3.84
CA GLY A 246 55.39 19.56 -3.79
C GLY A 246 54.95 18.67 -2.63
N TYR A 247 53.94 19.10 -1.87
CA TYR A 247 53.35 18.33 -0.77
C TYR A 247 52.08 17.60 -1.25
N SER A 248 51.80 16.44 -0.64
CA SER A 248 50.52 15.77 -0.88
C SER A 248 49.36 16.55 -0.25
N VAL A 249 48.13 16.30 -0.71
CA VAL A 249 46.93 16.90 -0.09
C VAL A 249 46.88 16.62 1.42
N GLN A 250 47.21 15.41 1.84
CA GLN A 250 47.15 15.01 3.25
C GLN A 250 48.22 15.71 4.10
N GLU A 251 49.42 15.91 3.55
CA GLU A 251 50.48 16.68 4.19
C GLU A 251 50.05 18.15 4.35
N LEU A 252 49.55 18.77 3.28
CA LEU A 252 49.09 20.17 3.30
C LEU A 252 47.98 20.39 4.32
N LEU A 253 47.02 19.46 4.46
CA LEU A 253 45.94 19.55 5.45
C LEU A 253 46.41 19.48 6.91
N CYS A 254 47.64 19.00 7.15
CA CYS A 254 48.26 18.96 8.47
C CYS A 254 49.14 20.19 8.76
N MET A 255 49.33 21.06 7.77
CA MET A 255 50.22 22.23 7.85
C MET A 255 49.44 23.52 8.13
N SER A 256 50.16 24.54 8.61
CA SER A 256 49.71 25.93 8.57
C SER A 256 50.21 26.60 7.30
N VAL A 257 49.53 27.65 6.83
CA VAL A 257 50.03 28.44 5.69
C VAL A 257 51.38 29.12 5.98
N GLU A 258 51.73 29.32 7.25
CA GLU A 258 53.07 29.80 7.65
C GLU A 258 54.20 28.82 7.30
N ASP A 259 53.91 27.53 7.17
CA ASP A 259 54.91 26.52 6.82
C ASP A 259 55.28 26.56 5.33
N LEU A 260 54.45 27.23 4.51
CA LEU A 260 54.63 27.38 3.07
C LEU A 260 55.36 28.68 2.67
N ILE A 261 55.83 29.44 3.66
CA ILE A 261 56.59 30.69 3.46
C ILE A 261 57.93 30.62 4.17
N PRO A 262 58.92 31.44 3.78
CA PRO A 262 60.22 31.42 4.43
C PRO A 262 60.11 31.72 5.94
N ALA A 263 60.81 30.96 6.77
CA ALA A 263 60.72 31.04 8.23
C ALA A 263 60.96 32.46 8.79
N ARG A 264 61.75 33.28 8.09
CA ARG A 264 62.00 34.69 8.43
C ARG A 264 60.76 35.59 8.37
N PHE A 265 59.71 35.17 7.67
CA PHE A 265 58.47 35.94 7.46
C PHE A 265 57.25 35.35 8.17
N SER A 266 57.36 34.18 8.82
CA SER A 266 56.23 33.46 9.42
C SER A 266 55.50 34.27 10.49
N ASP A 267 56.23 34.85 11.46
CA ASP A 267 55.65 35.62 12.57
C ASP A 267 54.95 36.89 12.10
N LEU A 268 55.54 37.56 11.11
CA LEU A 268 54.98 38.76 10.50
C LEU A 268 53.69 38.41 9.75
N HIS A 269 53.73 37.36 8.92
CA HIS A 269 52.58 36.91 8.13
C HIS A 269 51.41 36.48 9.02
N SER A 270 51.68 35.76 10.12
CA SER A 270 50.64 35.35 11.09
C SER A 270 49.90 36.56 11.70
N LYS A 271 50.61 37.68 11.95
CA LYS A 271 50.00 38.93 12.42
C LYS A 271 49.21 39.62 11.31
N GLU A 272 49.76 39.70 10.11
CA GLU A 272 49.08 40.29 8.94
C GLU A 272 47.79 39.54 8.59
N ARG A 273 47.81 38.20 8.58
CA ARG A 273 46.62 37.37 8.35
C ARG A 273 45.53 37.63 9.39
N ARG A 274 45.88 37.61 10.68
CA ARG A 274 44.90 37.82 11.77
C ARG A 274 44.23 39.19 11.71
N ASN A 275 44.95 40.19 11.22
CA ASN A 275 44.47 41.56 11.04
C ASN A 275 43.86 41.82 9.65
N PHE A 276 43.88 40.84 8.74
CA PHE A 276 43.39 41.01 7.38
C PHE A 276 41.86 41.16 7.36
N THR A 277 41.41 42.30 6.87
CA THR A 277 40.00 42.65 6.66
C THR A 277 39.67 42.91 5.18
N GLY A 278 40.65 42.67 4.29
CA GLY A 278 40.54 42.96 2.86
C GLY A 278 39.65 41.99 2.07
N ARG A 279 39.28 42.40 0.86
CA ARG A 279 38.63 41.56 -0.17
C ARG A 279 39.68 41.07 -1.18
N ALA A 280 39.35 40.01 -1.92
CA ALA A 280 40.22 39.41 -2.93
C ALA A 280 40.70 40.45 -3.95
N GLN A 281 42.01 40.66 -3.99
CA GLN A 281 42.69 41.41 -5.04
C GLN A 281 44.07 40.78 -5.24
N MET A 282 44.43 40.44 -6.48
CA MET A 282 45.77 39.92 -6.81
C MET A 282 46.83 40.97 -6.49
N ARG A 283 47.90 40.54 -5.80
CA ARG A 283 49.02 41.39 -5.45
C ARG A 283 50.32 40.59 -5.51
N ARG A 284 51.25 41.09 -6.34
CA ARG A 284 52.63 40.58 -6.47
C ARG A 284 53.54 40.97 -5.32
N LYS A 285 53.12 41.97 -4.55
CA LYS A 285 53.87 42.53 -3.42
C LYS A 285 53.03 42.47 -2.15
N GLY A 286 53.64 42.03 -1.05
CA GLY A 286 53.06 42.12 0.28
C GLY A 286 52.84 43.57 0.72
N GLN A 287 52.20 43.78 1.87
CA GLN A 287 51.94 45.15 2.39
C GLN A 287 53.24 45.96 2.56
N ASN A 288 54.38 45.28 2.70
CA ASN A 288 55.70 45.88 2.88
C ASN A 288 56.43 46.17 1.55
N GLY A 289 55.77 45.98 0.40
CA GLY A 289 56.35 46.26 -0.93
C GLY A 289 57.36 45.22 -1.45
N LEU A 290 57.57 44.15 -0.69
CA LEU A 290 58.41 42.99 -1.05
C LEU A 290 57.64 41.98 -1.88
N ASN A 291 58.33 41.27 -2.79
CA ASN A 291 57.74 40.17 -3.54
C ASN A 291 57.25 39.07 -2.59
N ILE A 292 56.11 38.47 -2.90
CA ILE A 292 55.59 37.35 -2.13
C ILE A 292 56.37 36.09 -2.52
N ILE A 293 56.89 35.37 -1.52
CA ILE A 293 57.73 34.19 -1.72
C ILE A 293 57.11 33.03 -0.94
N GLY A 294 56.95 31.89 -1.62
CA GLY A 294 56.62 30.60 -1.00
C GLY A 294 57.83 29.68 -0.95
N VAL A 295 57.72 28.59 -0.19
CA VAL A 295 58.77 27.56 -0.06
C VAL A 295 58.23 26.22 -0.54
N HIS A 296 58.92 25.61 -1.50
CA HIS A 296 58.66 24.25 -1.96
C HIS A 296 59.15 23.21 -0.94
N LYS A 297 58.60 21.99 -0.97
CA LYS A 297 59.06 20.86 -0.13
C LYS A 297 60.57 20.57 -0.22
N SER A 298 61.20 20.90 -1.34
CA SER A 298 62.66 20.79 -1.55
C SER A 298 63.48 21.87 -0.83
N GLY A 299 62.82 22.92 -0.31
CA GLY A 299 63.46 24.10 0.29
C GLY A 299 63.64 25.27 -0.68
N ASP A 300 63.25 25.12 -1.95
CA ASP A 300 63.40 26.18 -2.96
C ASP A 300 62.39 27.32 -2.76
N GLU A 301 62.87 28.56 -2.90
CA GLU A 301 62.01 29.75 -2.85
C GLU A 301 61.33 29.98 -4.20
N ILE A 302 59.99 30.06 -4.18
CA ILE A 302 59.15 30.29 -5.36
C ILE A 302 58.57 31.71 -5.30
N PRO A 303 58.79 32.56 -6.31
CA PRO A 303 58.09 33.85 -6.40
C PRO A 303 56.61 33.63 -6.74
N LEU A 304 55.71 34.23 -5.94
CA LEU A 304 54.27 34.03 -6.03
C LEU A 304 53.52 35.35 -6.27
N ASP A 305 52.38 35.25 -6.95
CA ASP A 305 51.33 36.27 -6.98
C ASP A 305 50.11 35.73 -6.23
N ILE A 306 49.65 36.43 -5.20
CA ILE A 306 48.58 35.92 -4.31
C ILE A 306 47.41 36.90 -4.25
N ALA A 307 46.19 36.37 -4.37
CA ALA A 307 44.96 37.04 -3.98
C ALA A 307 44.35 36.37 -2.76
N ILE A 308 44.15 37.12 -1.68
CA ILE A 308 43.53 36.62 -0.45
C ILE A 308 42.16 37.26 -0.25
N ALA A 309 41.15 36.42 -0.02
CA ALA A 309 39.81 36.83 0.39
C ALA A 309 39.53 36.32 1.80
N ARG A 310 38.89 37.14 2.62
CA ARG A 310 38.28 36.68 3.86
C ARG A 310 36.81 36.37 3.61
N THR A 311 36.35 35.18 4.02
CA THR A 311 34.96 34.75 3.90
C THR A 311 34.45 34.16 5.21
N ALA A 312 33.13 34.18 5.41
CA ALA A 312 32.47 33.59 6.57
C ALA A 312 31.61 32.41 6.10
N LEU A 313 31.82 31.25 6.73
CA LEU A 313 31.01 30.06 6.51
C LEU A 313 30.33 29.69 7.83
N GLY A 314 29.05 30.05 7.97
CA GLY A 314 28.35 29.92 9.24
C GLY A 314 28.88 30.91 10.28
N LYS A 315 29.40 30.40 11.41
CA LYS A 315 30.03 31.21 12.47
C LYS A 315 31.55 31.31 12.34
N GLU A 316 32.15 30.56 11.44
CA GLU A 316 33.60 30.44 11.32
C GLU A 316 34.13 31.35 10.20
N THR A 317 35.30 31.92 10.43
CA THR A 317 36.01 32.75 9.46
C THR A 317 37.06 31.90 8.74
N TYR A 318 37.03 31.95 7.42
CA TYR A 318 38.00 31.31 6.55
C TYR A 318 38.72 32.35 5.68
N PHE A 319 39.95 32.03 5.30
CA PHE A 319 40.67 32.73 4.26
C PHE A 319 40.77 31.84 3.02
N VAL A 320 40.59 32.45 1.86
CA VAL A 320 40.75 31.81 0.56
C VAL A 320 41.90 32.49 -0.14
N ALA A 321 42.92 31.73 -0.53
CA ALA A 321 44.06 32.21 -1.29
C ALA A 321 44.05 31.60 -2.69
N VAL A 322 44.16 32.45 -3.71
CA VAL A 322 44.53 32.07 -5.07
C VAL A 322 46.00 32.40 -5.24
N ILE A 323 46.81 31.43 -5.63
CA ILE A 323 48.26 31.51 -5.69
C ILE A 323 48.69 31.17 -7.11
N ARG A 324 49.49 32.04 -7.72
CA ARG A 324 50.06 31.84 -9.05
C ARG A 324 51.57 31.83 -9.00
N ASP A 325 52.17 30.86 -9.70
CA ASP A 325 53.61 30.74 -9.87
C ASP A 325 54.14 31.77 -10.87
N LEU A 326 55.12 32.58 -10.46
CA LEU A 326 55.74 33.59 -11.32
C LEU A 326 57.10 33.15 -11.90
N ARG A 327 57.59 31.93 -11.62
CA ARG A 327 58.90 31.46 -12.12
C ARG A 327 59.01 31.58 -13.63
N HIS A 328 57.98 31.14 -14.36
CA HIS A 328 57.98 31.17 -15.82
C HIS A 328 57.93 32.60 -16.38
N GLU A 329 57.06 33.46 -15.83
CA GLU A 329 56.96 34.88 -16.24
C GLU A 329 58.27 35.63 -16.01
N LEU A 330 58.90 35.44 -14.84
CA LEU A 330 60.17 36.10 -14.51
C LEU A 330 61.35 35.57 -15.34
N GLN A 331 61.34 34.29 -15.72
CA GLN A 331 62.34 33.74 -16.63
C GLN A 331 62.22 34.32 -18.04
N LEU A 332 61.00 34.48 -18.55
CA LEU A 332 60.74 35.12 -19.84
C LEU A 332 61.15 36.59 -19.83
N GLN A 333 60.84 37.31 -18.75
CA GLN A 333 61.24 38.71 -18.59
C GLN A 333 62.77 38.84 -18.58
N LYS A 334 63.49 38.00 -17.83
CA LYS A 334 64.95 38.01 -17.80
C LYS A 334 65.59 37.68 -19.15
N LYS A 335 65.01 36.75 -19.93
CA LYS A 335 65.50 36.46 -21.29
C LYS A 335 65.29 37.66 -22.22
N ALA A 336 64.11 38.27 -22.17
CA ALA A 336 63.80 39.46 -22.98
C ALA A 336 64.68 40.67 -22.63
N GLU A 337 65.11 40.83 -21.37
CA GLU A 337 66.05 41.89 -20.94
C GLU A 337 67.50 41.62 -21.37
N VAL A 338 67.86 40.38 -21.67
CA VAL A 338 69.23 39.99 -22.10
C VAL A 338 69.37 40.00 -23.63
N ASP A 339 68.26 39.90 -24.36
CA ASP A 339 68.22 39.92 -25.83
C ASP A 339 68.21 41.35 -26.44
N PHE A 340 68.23 42.40 -25.61
CA PHE A 340 68.28 43.83 -26.00
C PHE A 340 69.57 44.51 -25.53
#